data_AF-A0A2E8IBB6-F1
#
_entry.id   AF-A0A2E8IBB6-F1
#
_cell.length_a   1.000
_cell.length_b   1.000
_cell.length_c   1.000
_cell.angle_alpha   90.00
_cell.angle_beta   90.00
_cell.angle_gamma   90.00
#
_symmetry.space_group_name_H-M   'P 1'
#
loop_
_entity.id
_entity.type
_entity.pdbx_description
1 polymer ?
#
loop_
_entity_poly.entity_id
_entity_poly.type
_entity_poly.pdbx_seq_one_letter_code
_entity_poly.pdbx_strand_id
1 'polypeptide(L)'
;EQRKLLTKVLNYKDNRRFHITLTQKGKEVVAQLTEPATTLYEALNTEHTEDLKQLYNSLFSILSKLNKENTVALSRSCQDCKAYRSDGINHAFCMELRVQLPPENRRIDCPKHQPK
;
A
#
# COMPACT_ATOMS: atom_id res chain seq x y z
N GLU A 1 -2.28 -21.09 10.46
CA GLU A 1 -1.76 -22.42 10.03
C GLU A 1 -2.86 -23.47 9.77
N GLN A 2 -4.00 -23.47 10.48
CA GLN A 2 -5.06 -24.49 10.35
C GLN A 2 -5.61 -24.75 8.93
N ARG A 3 -5.59 -23.76 8.01
CA ARG A 3 -6.05 -23.95 6.62
C ARG A 3 -4.94 -24.40 5.63
N LYS A 4 -3.68 -24.52 6.10
CA LYS A 4 -2.48 -24.87 5.29
C LYS A 4 -2.25 -23.98 4.05
N LEU A 5 -2.65 -22.70 4.11
CA LEU A 5 -2.48 -21.73 3.00
C LEU A 5 -1.13 -21.00 3.04
N LEU A 6 -0.50 -20.94 4.21
CA LEU A 6 0.75 -20.22 4.45
C LEU A 6 1.74 -21.17 5.10
N THR A 7 3.02 -20.99 4.81
CA THR A 7 4.14 -21.66 5.48
C THR A 7 5.19 -20.67 5.90
N LYS A 8 5.91 -20.99 6.99
CA LYS A 8 7.06 -20.22 7.48
C LYS A 8 8.32 -20.81 6.89
N VAL A 9 9.12 -19.97 6.24
CA VAL A 9 10.43 -20.35 5.71
C VAL A 9 11.50 -19.65 6.55
N LEU A 10 12.37 -20.45 7.16
CA LEU A 10 13.46 -19.95 8.00
C LEU A 10 14.51 -19.24 7.15
N ASN A 11 15.04 -18.15 7.67
CA ASN A 11 16.20 -17.50 7.08
C ASN A 11 17.48 -18.22 7.55
N TYR A 12 18.19 -18.88 6.62
CA TYR A 12 19.41 -19.63 6.94
C TYR A 12 20.55 -18.76 7.50
N LYS A 13 20.49 -17.43 7.34
CA LYS A 13 21.45 -16.47 7.93
C LYS A 13 21.03 -15.92 9.28
N ASP A 14 19.76 -16.07 9.67
CA ASP A 14 19.26 -15.65 10.98
C ASP A 14 18.05 -16.49 11.36
N ASN A 15 18.27 -17.49 12.22
CA ASN A 15 17.23 -18.44 12.65
C ASN A 15 16.12 -17.80 13.49
N ARG A 16 16.26 -16.54 13.90
CA ARG A 16 15.19 -15.76 14.56
C ARG A 16 14.27 -15.08 13.54
N ARG A 17 14.65 -15.06 12.26
CA ARG A 17 13.87 -14.49 11.16
C ARG A 17 13.27 -15.61 10.32
N PHE A 18 11.98 -15.51 10.05
CA PHE A 18 11.29 -16.31 9.06
C PHE A 18 10.50 -15.38 8.14
N HIS A 19 10.32 -15.78 6.89
CA HIS A 19 9.36 -15.14 6.00
C HIS A 19 8.15 -16.06 5.82
N ILE A 20 6.98 -15.45 5.66
CA ILE A 20 5.75 -16.19 5.37
C ILE A 20 5.63 -16.25 3.85
N THR A 21 5.31 -17.42 3.31
CA THR A 21 5.01 -17.60 1.90
C THR A 21 3.72 -18.41 1.72
N LEU A 22 3.09 -18.27 0.56
CA LEU A 22 1.93 -19.06 0.18
C LEU A 22 2.37 -20.51 -0.09
N THR A 23 1.62 -21.46 0.45
CA THR A 23 1.69 -22.85 -0.02
C THR A 23 1.06 -22.96 -1.41
N GLN A 24 1.22 -24.10 -2.07
CA GLN A 24 0.55 -24.34 -3.37
C GLN A 24 -0.98 -24.15 -3.26
N LYS A 25 -1.59 -24.72 -2.22
CA LYS A 25 -3.00 -24.51 -1.88
C LYS A 25 -3.34 -23.03 -1.62
N GLY A 26 -2.42 -22.30 -0.97
CA GLY A 26 -2.56 -20.86 -0.78
C GLY A 26 -2.60 -20.08 -2.08
N LYS A 27 -1.72 -20.43 -3.04
CA LYS A 27 -1.70 -19.82 -4.37
C LYS A 27 -2.99 -20.07 -5.15
N GLU A 28 -3.52 -21.29 -5.10
CA GLU A 28 -4.79 -21.66 -5.75
C GLU A 28 -5.97 -20.86 -5.18
N VAL A 29 -6.05 -20.71 -3.86
CA VAL A 29 -7.10 -19.89 -3.22
C VAL A 29 -6.96 -18.41 -3.59
N VAL A 30 -5.73 -17.88 -3.61
CA VAL A 30 -5.49 -16.49 -4.01
C VAL A 30 -5.90 -16.27 -5.48
N ALA A 31 -5.56 -17.21 -6.37
CA ALA A 31 -5.90 -17.12 -7.80
C ALA A 31 -7.42 -16.95 -8.03
N GLN A 32 -8.25 -17.64 -7.23
CA GLN A 32 -9.71 -17.53 -7.28
C GLN A 32 -10.27 -16.19 -6.76
N LEU A 33 -9.50 -15.48 -5.92
CA LEU A 33 -9.89 -14.18 -5.36
C LEU A 33 -9.44 -13.01 -6.23
N THR A 34 -8.47 -13.22 -7.13
CA THR A 34 -7.85 -12.15 -7.92
C THR A 34 -8.60 -11.75 -9.18
N GLU A 35 -9.54 -12.55 -9.69
CA GLU A 35 -10.21 -12.28 -10.97
C GLU A 35 -10.80 -10.85 -11.11
N PRO A 36 -11.48 -10.25 -10.10
CA PRO A 36 -12.03 -8.91 -10.22
C PRO A 36 -10.96 -7.81 -10.33
N ALA A 37 -9.78 -8.04 -9.74
CA ALA A 37 -8.68 -7.10 -9.80
C ALA A 37 -7.97 -7.16 -11.16
N THR A 38 -7.92 -8.35 -11.79
CA THR A 38 -7.17 -8.60 -13.02
C THR A 38 -7.62 -7.69 -14.17
N THR A 39 -8.93 -7.54 -14.43
CA THR A 39 -9.43 -6.70 -15.54
C THR A 39 -9.10 -5.22 -15.33
N LEU A 40 -9.20 -4.72 -14.10
CA LEU A 40 -8.80 -3.34 -13.79
C LEU A 40 -7.29 -3.15 -13.95
N TYR A 41 -6.48 -4.11 -13.49
CA TYR A 41 -5.03 -4.06 -13.68
C TYR A 41 -4.66 -4.09 -15.16
N GLU A 42 -5.29 -4.93 -15.97
CA GLU A 42 -5.06 -5.00 -17.42
C GLU A 42 -5.40 -3.67 -18.10
N ALA A 43 -6.55 -3.07 -17.76
CA ALA A 43 -6.94 -1.76 -18.27
C ALA A 43 -5.98 -0.64 -17.84
N LEU A 44 -5.49 -0.65 -16.60
CA LEU A 44 -4.51 0.33 -16.15
C LEU A 44 -3.14 0.12 -16.78
N ASN A 45 -2.77 -1.12 -17.12
CA ASN A 45 -1.45 -1.45 -17.68
C ASN A 45 -1.32 -1.01 -19.16
N THR A 46 -2.43 -0.68 -19.82
CA THR A 46 -2.40 -0.08 -21.17
C THR A 46 -2.22 1.44 -21.16
N GLU A 47 -2.37 2.09 -20.01
CA GLU A 47 -2.26 3.54 -19.87
C GLU A 47 -0.81 4.02 -19.76
N HIS A 48 -0.56 5.28 -20.14
CA HIS A 48 0.75 5.89 -19.96
C HIS A 48 1.04 6.15 -18.48
N THR A 49 2.31 6.02 -18.09
CA THR A 49 2.74 6.21 -16.69
C THR A 49 2.38 7.60 -16.14
N GLU A 50 2.42 8.65 -16.96
CA GLU A 50 2.05 10.00 -16.52
C GLU A 50 0.54 10.14 -16.24
N ASP A 51 -0.30 9.49 -17.04
CA ASP A 51 -1.76 9.47 -16.81
C ASP A 51 -2.09 8.70 -15.53
N LEU A 52 -1.42 7.58 -15.29
CA LEU A 52 -1.56 6.80 -14.05
C LEU A 52 -1.11 7.61 -12.82
N LYS A 53 -0.04 8.39 -12.91
CA LYS A 53 0.38 9.30 -11.83
C LYS A 53 -0.68 10.36 -11.56
N GLN A 54 -1.26 10.94 -12.60
CA GLN A 54 -2.29 11.97 -12.44
C GLN A 54 -3.59 11.40 -11.84
N LEU A 55 -4.00 10.21 -12.28
CA LEU A 55 -5.12 9.47 -11.71
C LEU A 55 -4.88 9.18 -10.23
N TYR A 56 -3.69 8.66 -9.90
CA TYR A 56 -3.29 8.37 -8.53
C TYR A 56 -3.37 9.62 -7.64
N ASN A 57 -2.84 10.74 -8.11
CA ASN A 57 -2.86 12.01 -7.38
C ASN A 57 -4.28 12.49 -7.09
N SER A 58 -5.16 12.37 -8.08
CA SER A 58 -6.56 12.76 -7.97
C SER A 58 -7.29 11.87 -6.95
N LEU A 59 -7.14 10.54 -7.07
CA LEU A 59 -7.74 9.58 -6.16
C LEU A 59 -7.23 9.75 -4.72
N PHE A 60 -5.92 9.88 -4.54
CA PHE A 60 -5.30 10.10 -3.24
C PHE A 60 -5.82 11.38 -2.58
N SER A 61 -6.00 12.46 -3.36
CA SER A 61 -6.57 13.71 -2.85
C SER A 61 -8.04 13.54 -2.41
N ILE A 62 -8.87 12.89 -3.23
CA ILE A 62 -10.28 12.61 -2.90
C ILE A 62 -10.38 11.79 -1.62
N LEU A 63 -9.65 10.68 -1.54
CA LEU A 63 -9.61 9.81 -0.37
C LEU A 63 -9.19 10.60 0.89
N SER A 64 -8.25 11.54 0.75
CA SER A 64 -7.82 12.38 1.87
C SER A 64 -8.86 13.34 2.40
N LYS A 65 -9.73 13.85 1.53
CA LYS A 65 -10.87 14.69 1.91
C LYS A 65 -11.91 13.85 2.65
N LEU A 66 -12.27 12.69 2.09
CA LEU A 66 -13.22 11.76 2.71
C LEU A 66 -12.74 11.24 4.07
N ASN A 67 -11.44 11.02 4.24
CA ASN A 67 -10.85 10.62 5.51
C ASN A 67 -10.92 11.72 6.58
N LYS A 68 -10.70 12.99 6.19
CA LYS A 68 -10.87 14.14 7.11
C LYS A 68 -12.33 14.32 7.53
N GLU A 69 -13.26 14.01 6.65
CA GLU A 69 -14.70 14.06 6.92
C GLU A 69 -15.21 12.83 7.68
N ASN A 70 -14.33 11.93 8.13
CA ASN A 70 -14.65 10.65 8.78
C ASN A 70 -15.64 9.77 8.00
N THR A 71 -15.79 10.02 6.70
CA THR A 71 -16.73 9.30 5.82
C THR A 71 -16.09 7.99 5.31
N VAL A 72 -14.76 7.95 5.22
CA VAL A 72 -13.98 6.75 4.90
C VAL A 72 -12.81 6.66 5.87
N ALA A 73 -12.65 5.54 6.58
CA ALA A 73 -11.48 5.34 7.43
C ALA A 73 -10.29 4.82 6.60
N LEU A 74 -9.34 5.70 6.27
CA LEU A 74 -8.05 5.28 5.71
C LEU A 74 -7.11 4.91 6.85
N SER A 75 -7.20 3.67 7.31
CA SER A 75 -6.32 3.19 8.38
C SER A 75 -4.87 3.14 7.89
N ARG A 76 -3.97 3.81 8.63
CA ARG A 76 -2.51 3.75 8.45
C ARG A 76 -1.97 4.49 7.22
N SER A 77 -2.64 5.51 6.70
CA SER A 77 -2.17 6.25 5.52
C SER A 77 -1.07 7.27 5.83
N CYS A 78 -0.36 7.78 4.82
CA CYS A 78 0.54 8.91 5.04
C CYS A 78 -0.20 10.14 5.59
N GLN A 79 -1.50 10.30 5.33
CA GLN A 79 -2.24 11.53 5.61
C GLN A 79 -2.58 11.70 7.10
N ASP A 80 -2.81 10.59 7.78
CA ASP A 80 -3.05 10.50 9.22
C ASP A 80 -1.78 10.11 10.01
N CYS A 81 -0.61 10.10 9.35
CA CYS A 81 0.66 9.76 9.98
C CYS A 81 1.32 10.97 10.67
N LYS A 82 1.76 10.81 11.91
CA LYS A 82 2.55 11.80 12.66
C LYS A 82 3.91 12.11 12.03
N ALA A 83 4.51 11.16 11.31
CA ALA A 83 5.79 11.34 10.64
C ALA A 83 5.68 12.02 9.27
N TYR A 84 4.47 12.21 8.74
CA TYR A 84 4.24 12.85 7.45
C TYR A 84 4.12 14.37 7.60
N ARG A 85 4.86 15.11 6.77
CA ARG A 85 4.78 16.57 6.65
C ARG A 85 4.56 16.92 5.18
N SER A 86 3.67 17.87 4.93
CA SER A 86 3.37 18.31 3.58
C SER A 86 2.88 19.75 3.59
N ASP A 87 3.51 20.57 2.75
CA ASP A 87 3.18 21.95 2.40
C ASP A 87 2.56 22.03 0.99
N GLY A 88 2.40 20.90 0.30
CA GLY A 88 1.68 20.78 -0.96
C GLY A 88 1.79 19.38 -1.58
N ILE A 89 1.14 19.18 -2.72
CA ILE A 89 1.18 17.86 -3.40
C ILE A 89 2.61 17.48 -3.81
N ASN A 90 3.47 18.43 -4.17
CA ASN A 90 4.85 18.17 -4.61
C ASN A 90 5.88 18.27 -3.48
N HIS A 91 5.49 18.87 -2.36
CA HIS A 91 6.35 19.09 -1.21
C HIS A 91 5.78 18.30 -0.04
N ALA A 92 6.28 17.06 0.07
CA ALA A 92 5.93 16.15 1.14
C ALA A 92 7.16 15.36 1.57
N PHE A 93 7.27 15.12 2.86
CA PHE A 93 8.42 14.48 3.48
C PHE A 93 7.99 13.49 4.56
N CYS A 94 8.69 12.36 4.63
CA CYS A 94 8.53 11.37 5.70
C CYS A 94 9.67 11.52 6.70
N MET A 95 9.37 11.94 7.92
CA MET A 95 10.37 12.10 8.99
C MET A 95 10.95 10.76 9.46
N GLU A 96 10.16 9.70 9.44
CA GLU A 96 10.57 8.36 9.87
C GLU A 96 11.56 7.73 8.89
N LEU A 97 11.29 7.87 7.59
CA LEU A 97 12.17 7.35 6.53
C LEU A 97 13.27 8.34 6.12
N ARG A 98 13.12 9.62 6.49
CA ARG A 98 13.98 10.75 6.09
C ARG A 98 14.11 10.90 4.58
N VAL A 99 12.98 10.82 3.88
CA VAL A 99 12.92 10.95 2.41
C VAL A 99 11.82 11.91 1.98
N GLN A 100 12.05 12.57 0.84
CA GLN A 100 10.98 13.23 0.12
C GLN A 100 10.00 12.18 -0.41
N LEU A 101 8.72 12.46 -0.26
CA LEU A 101 7.62 11.64 -0.75
C LEU A 101 6.99 12.34 -1.94
N PRO A 102 7.49 12.11 -3.17
CA PRO A 102 6.76 12.54 -4.35
C PRO A 102 5.36 11.90 -4.36
N PRO A 103 4.41 12.47 -5.12
CA PRO A 103 3.02 12.06 -5.06
C PRO A 103 2.77 10.55 -5.12
N GLU A 104 3.40 9.86 -6.07
CA GLU A 104 3.36 8.42 -6.29
C GLU A 104 3.87 7.56 -5.12
N ASN A 105 4.69 8.13 -4.24
CA ASN A 105 5.29 7.41 -3.11
C ASN A 105 4.52 7.58 -1.81
N ARG A 106 3.50 8.45 -1.79
CA ARG A 106 2.60 8.58 -0.64
C ARG A 106 1.69 7.36 -0.58
N ARG A 107 1.53 6.76 0.60
CA ARG A 107 0.83 5.47 0.73
C ARG A 107 -0.51 5.65 1.40
N ILE A 108 -1.52 4.96 0.88
CA ILE A 108 -2.83 4.80 1.54
C ILE A 108 -2.73 3.78 2.68
N ASP A 109 -1.84 2.79 2.56
CA ASP A 109 -1.45 1.87 3.63
C ASP A 109 0.07 1.92 3.84
N CYS A 110 0.50 2.64 4.88
CA CYS A 110 1.89 2.85 5.22
C CYS A 110 2.33 1.88 6.32
N PRO A 111 3.29 0.97 6.05
CA PRO A 111 3.80 0.04 7.06
C PRO A 111 4.64 0.74 8.15
N LYS A 112 4.97 2.01 7.94
CA LYS A 112 5.70 2.88 8.88
C LYS A 112 4.80 3.97 9.47
N HIS A 113 3.48 3.79 9.37
CA HIS A 113 2.52 4.72 9.95
C HIS A 113 2.76 4.89 11.46
N GLN A 114 2.59 6.13 11.91
CA GLN A 114 2.55 6.48 13.31
C GLN A 114 1.25 7.25 13.55
N PRO A 115 0.36 6.81 14.45
CA PRO A 115 -0.89 7.51 14.70
C PRO A 115 -0.62 8.93 15.21
N LYS A 116 -1.48 9.87 14.79
CA LYS A 116 -1.50 11.24 15.29
C LYS A 116 -2.09 11.33 16.69
#